data_AF-A0A2W7B724-F1
#
_entry.id   AF-A0A2W7B724-F1
#
_cell.length_a   1.000
_cell.length_b   1.000
_cell.length_c   1.000
_cell.angle_alpha   90.00
_cell.angle_beta   90.00
_cell.angle_gamma   90.00
#
_symmetry.space_group_name_H-M   'P 1'
#
loop_
_entity.id
_entity.type
_entity.pdbx_description
1 polymer ?
#
loop_
_entity_poly.entity_id
_entity_poly.type
_entity_poly.pdbx_seq_one_letter_code
_entity_poly.pdbx_strand_id
1 'polypeptide(L)' 'MEKLTTVEAFHAMILFLETYYEQTQADDIGALLGSLQLLEDGKPADPALWQDWLKSSESVIFSSIYHV' A
#
# COMPACT_ATOMS: atom_id res chain seq x y z
N MET A 1 12.83 -14.15 -9.44
CA MET A 1 12.23 -13.10 -8.59
C MET A 1 10.73 -13.26 -8.73
N GLU A 2 10.02 -13.56 -7.65
CA GLU A 2 8.57 -13.67 -7.70
C GLU A 2 7.95 -12.28 -7.87
N LYS A 3 6.90 -12.19 -8.69
CA LYS A 3 6.13 -10.95 -8.87
C LYS A 3 4.99 -10.97 -7.87
N LEU A 4 4.93 -9.97 -7.01
CA LEU A 4 3.78 -9.75 -6.15
C LEU A 4 2.59 -9.30 -6.99
N THR A 5 1.40 -9.79 -6.64
CA THR A 5 0.14 -9.19 -7.07
C THR A 5 -0.04 -7.80 -6.46
N THR A 6 -0.91 -6.99 -7.03
CA THR A 6 -1.21 -5.64 -6.52
C THR A 6 -1.71 -5.65 -5.07
N VAL A 7 -2.40 -6.72 -4.66
CA VAL A 7 -2.88 -6.90 -3.28
C VAL A 7 -1.72 -7.29 -2.36
N GLU A 8 -0.86 -8.23 -2.75
CA GLU A 8 0.30 -8.60 -1.95
C GLU A 8 1.29 -7.45 -1.78
N ALA A 9 1.49 -6.64 -2.82
CA ALA A 9 2.30 -5.43 -2.75
C ALA A 9 1.68 -4.38 -1.80
N PHE A 10 0.35 -4.29 -1.75
CA PHE A 10 -0.35 -3.41 -0.81
C PHE A 10 -0.15 -3.86 0.63
N HIS A 11 -0.30 -5.17 0.90
CA HIS A 11 -0.05 -5.74 2.22
C HIS A 11 1.41 -5.56 2.65
N ALA A 12 2.37 -5.75 1.74
CA ALA A 12 3.77 -5.48 2.01
C ALA A 12 4.03 -4.00 2.39
N MET A 13 3.35 -3.06 1.72
CA MET A 13 3.43 -1.63 2.03
C MET A 13 2.85 -1.32 3.42
N ILE A 14 1.70 -1.91 3.79
CA ILE A 14 1.12 -1.74 5.12
C ILE A 14 2.05 -2.29 6.20
N LEU A 15 2.55 -3.53 6.05
CA LEU A 15 3.46 -4.15 7.01
C LEU A 15 4.74 -3.31 7.24
N PHE A 16 5.26 -2.70 6.18
CA PHE A 16 6.39 -1.80 6.27
C PHE A 16 6.06 -0.56 7.11
N LEU A 17 4.90 0.07 6.87
CA LEU A 17 4.46 1.24 7.63
C LEU A 17 4.17 0.91 9.10
N GLU A 18 3.56 -0.25 9.38
CA GLU A 18 3.35 -0.75 10.75
C GLU A 18 4.68 -0.88 11.48
N THR A 19 5.64 -1.58 10.88
CA THR A 19 7.00 -1.75 11.44
C THR A 19 7.67 -0.40 11.70
N TYR A 20 7.51 0.56 10.78
CA TYR A 20 8.07 1.89 10.94
C TYR A 20 7.39 2.70 12.05
N TYR A 21 6.06 2.62 12.15
CA TYR A 21 5.30 3.26 13.21
C TYR A 21 5.66 2.68 14.59
N GLU A 22 5.79 1.36 14.71
CA GLU A 22 6.21 0.71 15.96
C GLU A 22 7.55 1.29 16.48
N GLN A 23 8.49 1.55 15.58
CA GLN A 23 9.82 2.07 15.92
C GLN A 23 9.85 3.57 16.23
N THR A 24 8.98 4.35 15.57
CA THR A 24 9.08 5.82 15.58
C THR A 24 7.97 6.50 16.36
N GLN A 25 6.82 5.84 16.50
CA GLN A 25 5.57 6.40 17.02
C GLN A 25 5.18 7.71 16.29
N ALA A 26 5.49 7.81 15.00
CA ALA A 26 5.19 8.99 14.21
C ALA A 26 3.68 9.13 13.98
N ASP A 27 3.06 10.16 14.57
CA ASP A 27 1.60 10.39 14.54
C ASP A 27 1.02 10.37 13.12
N ASP A 28 1.71 10.98 12.15
CA ASP A 28 1.26 11.02 10.75
C ASP A 28 1.18 9.62 10.13
N ILE A 29 2.07 8.70 10.51
CA ILE A 29 2.05 7.31 10.05
C ILE A 29 0.92 6.54 10.75
N GLY A 30 0.71 6.78 12.05
CA GLY A 30 -0.41 6.21 12.78
C GLY A 30 -1.77 6.61 12.20
N ALA A 31 -1.93 7.89 11.83
CA ALA A 31 -3.12 8.40 11.17
C ALA A 31 -3.34 7.78 9.78
N LEU A 32 -2.26 7.63 9.00
CA LEU A 32 -2.30 6.95 7.71
C LEU A 32 -2.69 5.48 7.85
N LEU A 33 -2.06 4.74 8.77
CA LEU A 33 -2.39 3.34 9.06
C LEU A 33 -3.84 3.17 9.50
N GLY A 34 -4.36 4.07 10.34
CA GLY A 34 -5.77 4.08 10.71
C GLY A 34 -6.71 4.28 9.52
N SER A 35 -6.29 5.04 8.51
CA SER A 35 -7.05 5.24 7.27
C SER A 35 -6.94 4.04 6.31
N LEU A 36 -5.84 3.31 6.36
CA LEU A 36 -5.57 2.12 5.55
C LEU A 36 -6.17 0.83 6.13
N GLN A 37 -6.96 0.93 7.21
CA GLN A 37 -7.52 -0.21 7.95
C GLN A 37 -8.20 -1.21 7.00
N LEU A 38 -7.74 -2.46 7.04
CA LEU A 38 -8.20 -3.52 6.15
C LEU A 38 -9.57 -4.07 6.59
N LEU A 39 -10.49 -4.22 5.65
CA LEU A 39 -11.70 -5.02 5.81
C LEU A 39 -11.37 -6.52 5.69
N GLU A 40 -12.34 -7.39 5.99
CA GLU A 40 -12.17 -8.86 5.91
C GLU A 40 -11.71 -9.36 4.52
N ASP A 41 -11.93 -8.57 3.47
CA ASP A 41 -11.52 -8.87 2.10
C ASP A 41 -10.09 -8.41 1.75
N GLY A 42 -9.35 -7.86 2.72
CA GLY A 42 -7.97 -7.42 2.55
C GLY A 42 -7.80 -6.10 1.79
N LYS A 43 -8.87 -5.33 1.59
CA LYS A 43 -8.86 -3.98 1.01
C LYS A 43 -9.04 -2.91 2.09
N PRO A 44 -8.57 -1.66 1.87
CA PRO A 44 -8.78 -0.60 2.84
C PRO A 44 -10.27 -0.24 2.93
N ALA A 45 -10.72 0.15 4.12
CA ALA A 45 -12.10 0.55 4.39
C ALA A 45 -12.54 1.76 3.57
N ASP A 46 -11.61 2.63 3.18
CA ASP A 46 -11.83 3.73 2.24
C ASP A 46 -11.53 3.29 0.79
N PRO A 47 -12.54 3.21 -0.09
CA PRO A 47 -12.35 2.88 -1.50
C PRO A 47 -11.49 3.89 -2.26
N ALA A 48 -11.41 5.15 -1.82
CA ALA A 48 -10.59 6.18 -2.48
C ALA A 48 -9.10 5.85 -2.34
N LEU A 49 -8.66 5.43 -1.15
CA LEU A 49 -7.29 4.99 -0.89
C LEU A 49 -6.92 3.77 -1.72
N TRP A 50 -7.85 2.83 -1.90
CA TRP A 50 -7.63 1.69 -2.79
C TRP A 50 -7.41 2.12 -4.24
N GLN A 51 -8.22 3.07 -4.74
CA GLN A 51 -8.04 3.59 -6.10
C GLN A 51 -6.71 4.30 -6.27
N ASP A 52 -6.27 5.07 -5.28
CA ASP A 52 -4.99 5.77 -5.36
C ASP A 52 -3.79 4.81 -5.30
N TRP A 53 -3.92 3.72 -4.54
CA TRP A 53 -2.97 2.61 -4.59
C TRP A 53 -2.90 1.95 -5.98
N LEU A 54 -4.06 1.65 -6.60
CA LEU A 54 -4.12 1.05 -7.93
C LEU A 54 -3.45 1.95 -8.98
N LYS A 55 -3.77 3.25 -9.01
CA LYS A 55 -3.14 4.23 -9.92
C LYS A 55 -1.61 4.29 -9.75
N SER A 56 -1.15 4.27 -8.51
CA SER A 56 0.29 4.28 -8.19
C SER A 56 0.98 3.01 -8.69
N SER A 57 0.35 1.85 -8.44
CA SER A 57 0.85 0.55 -8.89
C SER A 57 0.88 0.43 -10.42
N GLU A 58 -0.18 0.89 -11.10
CA GLU A 58 -0.27 0.91 -12.56
C GLU A 58 0.82 1.79 -13.18
N SER A 59 1.12 2.95 -12.57
CA SER A 59 2.19 3.84 -13.05
C SER A 59 3.57 3.17 -13.01
N VAL A 60 3.85 2.40 -11.96
CA VAL A 60 5.10 1.62 -11.84
C VAL A 60 5.15 0.49 -12.85
N ILE A 61 4.05 -0.24 -13.04
CA ILE A 61 3.96 -1.32 -14.03
C ILE A 61 4.13 -0.76 -15.45
N PHE A 62 3.48 0.35 -15.77
CA PHE A 62 3.62 1.04 -17.05
C PHE A 62 5.07 1.48 -17.25
N SER A 63 5.69 2.13 -16.27
CA SER A 63 7.12 2.52 -16.35
C SER A 63 8.04 1.31 -16.55
N SER A 64 7.74 0.17 -15.94
CA SER A 64 8.49 -1.08 -16.14
C SER A 64 8.33 -1.69 -17.53
N ILE A 65 7.28 -1.36 -18.27
CA ILE A 65 7.00 -1.86 -19.63
C ILE A 65 7.65 -0.94 -20.69
N TYR A 66 7.77 0.36 -20.41
CA TYR A 66 8.24 1.38 -21.36
C TYR A 66 9.66 1.92 -21.07
N HIS A 67 10.43 1.26 -20.21
CA HIS A 67 11.86 1.53 -20.15
C HIS A 67 12.55 1.05 -21.45
N VAL A 68 12.77 2.00 -22.35
CA VAL A 68 13.83 2.02 -23.39
C VAL A 68 15.10 2.58 -22.77
#